data_AF-A0A6G8JKH3-F1
#
_entry.id   AF-A0A6G8JKH3-F1
#
_cell.length_a   1.000
_cell.length_b   1.000
_cell.length_c   1.000
_cell.angle_alpha   90.00
_cell.angle_beta   90.00
_cell.angle_gamma   90.00
#
_symmetry.space_group_name_H-M   'P 1'
#
loop_
_entity.id
_entity.type
_entity.pdbx_description
1 polymer ?
#
loop_
_entity_poly.entity_id
_entity_poly.type
_entity_poly.pdbx_seq_one_letter_code
_entity_poly.pdbx_strand_id
1 'polypeptide(L)'
;MKFGHIDGYVFTQGDVTPKASIPTSGNATYLVDGVFVANGKTSTSQGHSLNVDFANKTLNGTIATDVTVTNAKISGNEFEGKAVHNGKSAELEGHFYGSNAAEIGGAYSSSNFSGAFGGKKQ
;
A
#
# COMPACT_ATOMS: atom_id res chain seq x y z
N MET A 1 -10.91 5.67 3.06
CA MET A 1 -9.73 5.35 3.90
C MET A 1 -8.97 6.60 4.35
N LYS A 2 -8.12 6.48 5.36
CA LYS A 2 -7.12 7.44 5.82
C LYS A 2 -5.82 6.68 6.12
N PHE A 3 -4.70 7.37 6.00
CA PHE A 3 -3.39 6.85 6.37
C PHE A 3 -2.57 7.99 6.98
N GLY A 4 -1.50 7.65 7.68
CA GLY A 4 -0.60 8.65 8.23
C GLY A 4 0.35 8.08 9.25
N HIS A 5 0.85 8.97 10.10
CA HIS A 5 1.71 8.63 11.22
C HIS A 5 1.36 9.44 12.48
N ILE A 6 1.65 8.88 13.64
CA ILE A 6 1.58 9.55 14.95
C ILE A 6 2.71 9.00 15.84
N ASP A 7 3.52 9.87 16.44
CA ASP A 7 4.64 9.49 17.30
C ASP A 7 5.59 8.43 16.72
N GLY A 8 5.78 8.46 15.40
CA GLY A 8 6.61 7.49 14.66
C GLY A 8 5.91 6.18 14.31
N TYR A 9 4.71 5.94 14.82
CA TYR A 9 3.84 4.85 14.37
C TYR A 9 3.12 5.23 13.10
N VAL A 10 2.94 4.27 12.20
CA VAL A 10 2.24 4.45 10.93
C VAL A 10 0.90 3.72 10.99
N PHE A 11 -0.11 4.24 10.30
CA PHE A 11 -1.43 3.64 10.29
C PHE A 11 -2.11 3.76 8.92
N THR A 12 -3.02 2.83 8.67
CA THR A 12 -4.08 2.95 7.67
C THR A 12 -5.39 2.50 8.27
N GLN A 13 -6.48 3.16 7.92
CA GLN A 13 -7.81 2.81 8.42
C GLN A 13 -8.89 3.25 7.43
N GLY A 14 -9.96 2.48 7.31
CA GLY A 14 -11.12 2.85 6.52
C GLY A 14 -12.10 1.71 6.39
N ASP A 15 -13.16 1.96 5.63
CA ASP A 15 -14.17 0.95 5.32
C ASP A 15 -13.59 -0.07 4.33
N VAL A 16 -13.22 -1.25 4.86
CA VAL A 16 -12.63 -2.33 4.08
C VAL A 16 -13.63 -2.84 3.06
N THR A 17 -13.19 -3.04 1.82
CA THR A 17 -14.01 -3.63 0.77
C THR A 17 -14.38 -5.06 1.18
N PRO A 18 -15.67 -5.45 1.15
CA PRO A 18 -16.05 -6.84 1.37
C PRO A 18 -15.34 -7.77 0.38
N LYS A 19 -14.87 -8.94 0.83
CA LYS A 19 -14.17 -9.91 -0.02
C LYS A 19 -14.94 -10.27 -1.31
N ALA A 20 -16.27 -10.37 -1.22
CA ALA A 20 -17.14 -10.68 -2.35
C ALA A 20 -17.24 -9.53 -3.38
N SER A 21 -16.83 -8.31 -3.00
CA SER A 21 -16.84 -7.11 -3.85
C SER A 21 -15.45 -6.78 -4.42
N ILE A 22 -14.44 -7.61 -4.18
CA ILE A 22 -13.14 -7.48 -4.82
C ILE A 22 -13.23 -8.02 -6.25
N PRO A 23 -12.78 -7.27 -7.28
CA PRO A 23 -12.70 -7.79 -8.64
C PRO A 23 -11.86 -9.07 -8.70
N THR A 24 -12.32 -10.07 -9.46
CA THR A 24 -11.61 -11.36 -9.61
C THR A 24 -10.76 -11.42 -10.89
N SER A 25 -10.81 -10.39 -11.72
CA SER A 25 -10.08 -10.27 -12.98
C SER A 25 -9.89 -8.80 -13.35
N GLY A 26 -9.05 -8.56 -14.36
CA GLY A 26 -8.71 -7.23 -14.83
C GLY A 26 -7.63 -6.56 -13.99
N ASN A 27 -7.23 -5.37 -14.44
CA ASN A 27 -6.16 -4.61 -13.84
C ASN A 27 -6.70 -3.28 -13.31
N ALA A 28 -6.07 -2.75 -12.26
CA ALA A 28 -6.34 -1.42 -11.75
C ALA A 28 -5.04 -0.69 -11.41
N THR A 29 -4.99 0.60 -11.72
CA THR A 29 -3.94 1.49 -11.26
C THR A 29 -4.50 2.38 -10.17
N TYR A 30 -3.79 2.48 -9.05
CA TYR A 30 -4.10 3.36 -7.94
C TYR A 30 -3.03 4.44 -7.88
N LEU A 31 -3.47 5.70 -7.83
CA LEU A 31 -2.62 6.83 -7.51
C LEU A 31 -2.56 6.95 -5.99
N VAL A 32 -1.37 6.81 -5.43
CA VAL A 32 -1.12 6.76 -3.98
C VAL A 32 -0.20 7.89 -3.52
N ASP A 33 -0.51 8.36 -2.33
CA ASP A 33 0.36 9.20 -1.53
C ASP A 33 0.89 8.39 -0.35
N GLY A 34 2.02 8.80 0.22
CA GLY A 34 2.73 8.03 1.23
C GLY A 34 3.34 8.89 2.33
N VAL A 35 3.54 8.25 3.49
CA VAL A 35 4.41 8.72 4.56
C VAL A 35 5.51 7.70 4.78
N PHE A 36 6.72 8.18 5.03
CA PHE A 36 7.90 7.38 5.29
C PHE A 36 8.56 7.87 6.58
N VAL A 37 8.91 6.95 7.47
CA VAL A 37 9.52 7.22 8.77
C VAL A 37 10.82 6.41 8.87
N ALA A 38 11.94 7.10 9.05
CA ALA A 38 13.24 6.48 9.30
C ALA A 38 14.10 7.37 10.18
N ASN A 39 14.84 6.77 11.12
CA ASN A 39 15.75 7.48 12.03
C ASN A 39 15.10 8.68 12.75
N GLY A 40 13.85 8.53 13.18
CA GLY A 40 13.08 9.59 13.85
C GLY A 40 12.67 10.76 12.95
N LYS A 41 12.87 10.66 11.63
CA LYS A 41 12.45 11.67 10.65
C LYS A 41 11.28 11.14 9.83
N THR A 42 10.41 12.07 9.43
CA THR A 42 9.25 11.77 8.59
C THR A 42 9.30 12.58 7.31
N SER A 43 8.92 11.94 6.20
CA SER A 43 8.74 12.56 4.89
C SER A 43 7.47 12.06 4.22
N THR A 44 6.90 12.86 3.33
CA THR A 44 5.71 12.51 2.54
C THR A 44 6.05 12.38 1.06
N SER A 45 5.34 11.49 0.35
CA SER A 45 5.39 11.32 -1.10
C SER A 45 4.00 11.48 -1.69
N GLN A 46 3.90 11.90 -2.95
CA GLN A 46 2.62 12.09 -3.63
C GLN A 46 2.69 11.61 -5.07
N GLY A 47 1.54 11.12 -5.58
CA GLY A 47 1.36 10.84 -7.00
C GLY A 47 2.15 9.63 -7.52
N HIS A 48 2.38 8.63 -6.68
CA HIS A 48 2.99 7.37 -7.11
C HIS A 48 1.92 6.35 -7.54
N SER A 49 2.33 5.30 -8.24
CA SER A 49 1.39 4.35 -8.83
C SER A 49 1.60 2.93 -8.30
N LEU A 50 0.50 2.34 -7.86
CA LEU A 50 0.38 0.92 -7.55
C LEU A 50 -0.53 0.25 -8.58
N ASN A 51 -0.04 -0.81 -9.20
CA ASN A 51 -0.73 -1.58 -10.22
C ASN A 51 -1.12 -2.94 -9.65
N VAL A 52 -2.42 -3.20 -9.67
CA VAL A 52 -3.03 -4.44 -9.22
C VAL A 52 -3.47 -5.23 -10.44
N ASP A 53 -3.08 -6.49 -10.47
CA ASP A 53 -3.61 -7.50 -11.37
C ASP A 53 -4.47 -8.46 -10.54
N PHE A 54 -5.79 -8.33 -10.67
CA PHE A 54 -6.74 -9.13 -9.89
C PHE A 54 -6.80 -10.59 -10.36
N ALA A 55 -6.51 -10.86 -11.63
CA ALA A 55 -6.49 -12.22 -12.18
C ALA A 55 -5.28 -12.99 -11.63
N ASN A 56 -4.10 -12.37 -11.67
CA ASN A 56 -2.86 -12.95 -11.19
C ASN A 56 -2.65 -12.75 -9.68
N LYS A 57 -3.53 -11.99 -9.01
CA LYS A 57 -3.48 -11.66 -7.59
C LYS A 57 -2.14 -11.05 -7.16
N THR A 58 -1.67 -10.09 -7.95
CA THR A 58 -0.41 -9.40 -7.68
C THR A 58 -0.57 -7.89 -7.57
N LEU A 59 0.27 -7.29 -6.75
CA LEU A 59 0.43 -5.86 -6.61
C LEU A 59 1.90 -5.48 -6.83
N ASN A 60 2.12 -4.48 -7.68
CA ASN A 60 3.44 -3.97 -8.05
C ASN A 60 3.42 -2.44 -8.15
N GLY A 61 4.54 -1.77 -7.88
CA GLY A 61 4.65 -0.33 -8.16
C GLY A 61 5.58 0.40 -7.20
N THR A 62 5.32 1.70 -7.06
CA THR A 62 6.06 2.59 -6.16
C THR A 62 5.10 3.27 -5.18
N ILE A 63 5.56 3.45 -3.95
CA ILE A 63 4.84 4.19 -2.90
C ILE A 63 5.49 5.57 -2.69
N ALA A 64 6.81 5.62 -2.85
CA ALA A 64 7.63 6.82 -2.83
C ALA A 64 8.76 6.66 -3.87
N THR A 65 9.50 7.72 -4.17
CA THR A 65 10.62 7.71 -5.15
C THR A 65 11.55 6.52 -4.98
N ASP A 66 11.90 6.18 -3.75
CA ASP A 66 12.84 5.09 -3.43
C ASP A 66 12.17 3.95 -2.65
N VAL A 67 10.85 3.77 -2.77
CA VAL A 67 10.12 2.68 -2.10
C VAL A 67 9.30 1.92 -3.13
N THR A 68 9.75 0.71 -3.45
CA THR A 68 9.12 -0.17 -4.45
C THR A 68 8.41 -1.34 -3.79
N VAL A 69 7.34 -1.80 -4.44
CA VAL A 69 6.63 -3.04 -4.13
C VAL A 69 6.71 -3.92 -5.36
N THR A 70 7.15 -5.16 -5.18
CA THR A 70 7.24 -6.13 -6.28
C THR A 70 6.58 -7.43 -5.85
N ASN A 71 5.61 -7.87 -6.64
CA ASN A 71 4.92 -9.15 -6.51
C ASN A 71 4.30 -9.38 -5.12
N ALA A 72 3.78 -8.31 -4.49
CA ALA A 72 2.93 -8.47 -3.31
C ALA A 72 1.69 -9.29 -3.69
N LYS A 73 1.27 -10.18 -2.79
CA LYS A 73 0.22 -11.17 -3.05
C LYS A 73 -1.10 -10.73 -2.49
N ILE A 74 -2.14 -10.86 -3.31
CA ILE A 74 -3.51 -10.52 -2.93
C ILE A 74 -4.22 -11.78 -2.43
N SER A 75 -4.83 -11.69 -1.25
CA SER A 75 -5.64 -12.75 -0.65
C SER A 75 -6.98 -12.16 -0.18
N GLY A 76 -8.03 -12.38 -0.99
CA GLY A 76 -9.33 -11.77 -0.71
C GLY A 76 -9.28 -10.25 -0.86
N ASN A 77 -9.57 -9.52 0.21
CA ASN A 77 -9.59 -8.06 0.29
C ASN A 77 -8.32 -7.46 0.90
N GLU A 78 -7.28 -8.28 1.08
CA GLU A 78 -6.03 -7.93 1.71
C GLU A 78 -4.87 -8.25 0.77
N PHE A 79 -3.70 -7.65 1.04
CA PHE A 79 -2.47 -7.99 0.36
C PHE A 79 -1.28 -7.94 1.31
N GLU A 80 -0.30 -8.80 1.05
CA GLU A 80 0.93 -8.91 1.82
C GLU A 80 2.14 -8.98 0.89
N GLY A 81 3.29 -8.51 1.34
CA GLY A 81 4.52 -8.58 0.57
C GLY A 81 5.66 -7.81 1.21
N LYS A 82 6.53 -7.24 0.37
CA LYS A 82 7.66 -6.43 0.83
C LYS A 82 7.69 -5.08 0.15
N ALA A 83 7.93 -4.04 0.95
CA ALA A 83 8.35 -2.73 0.47
C ALA A 83 9.88 -2.63 0.56
N VAL A 84 10.54 -2.26 -0.54
CA VAL A 84 12.00 -2.20 -0.62
C VAL A 84 12.45 -0.75 -0.72
N HIS A 85 13.31 -0.33 0.21
CA HIS A 85 13.94 0.98 0.23
C HIS A 85 15.47 0.83 0.27
N ASN A 86 16.17 1.33 -0.75
CA ASN A 86 17.63 1.27 -0.83
C ASN A 86 18.21 -0.13 -0.55
N GLY A 87 17.58 -1.17 -1.13
CA GLY A 87 17.97 -2.57 -0.95
C GLY A 87 17.57 -3.21 0.39
N LYS A 88 16.98 -2.45 1.32
CA LYS A 88 16.44 -2.96 2.59
C LYS A 88 14.95 -3.24 2.45
N SER A 89 14.48 -4.36 2.98
CA SER A 89 13.07 -4.75 2.92
C SER A 89 12.35 -4.45 4.24
N ALA A 90 11.07 -4.07 4.12
CA ALA A 90 10.09 -4.00 5.18
C ALA A 90 8.90 -4.90 4.83
N GLU A 91 8.36 -5.58 5.83
CA GLU A 91 7.13 -6.36 5.64
C GLU A 91 5.98 -5.39 5.39
N LEU A 92 5.17 -5.69 4.38
CA LEU A 92 4.08 -4.85 3.89
C LEU A 92 2.77 -5.61 4.06
N GLU A 93 1.79 -4.95 4.67
CA GLU A 93 0.41 -5.41 4.80
C GLU A 93 -0.55 -4.28 4.38
N GLY A 94 -1.70 -4.64 3.82
CA GLY A 94 -2.71 -3.65 3.49
C GLY A 94 -4.03 -4.24 2.98
N HIS A 95 -4.98 -3.35 2.72
CA HIS A 95 -6.33 -3.71 2.31
C HIS A 95 -6.81 -2.86 1.14
N PHE A 96 -7.81 -3.38 0.45
CA PHE A 96 -8.67 -2.61 -0.44
C PHE A 96 -9.81 -1.98 0.35
N TYR A 97 -10.13 -0.72 0.04
CA TYR A 97 -11.15 0.06 0.74
C TYR A 97 -12.22 0.58 -0.24
N GLY A 98 -13.38 0.94 0.31
CA GLY A 98 -14.49 1.51 -0.44
C GLY A 98 -15.20 0.53 -1.39
N SER A 99 -16.20 1.04 -2.11
CA SER A 99 -16.98 0.21 -3.03
C SER A 99 -16.11 -0.35 -4.15
N ASN A 100 -16.18 -1.66 -4.39
CA ASN A 100 -15.46 -2.35 -5.47
C ASN A 100 -13.95 -2.06 -5.51
N ALA A 101 -13.31 -1.98 -4.34
CA ALA A 101 -11.90 -1.62 -4.19
C ALA A 101 -11.58 -0.28 -4.88
N ALA A 102 -12.42 0.75 -4.69
CA ALA A 102 -12.16 2.10 -5.22
C ALA A 102 -10.90 2.75 -4.60
N GLU A 103 -10.47 2.24 -3.46
CA GLU A 103 -9.38 2.78 -2.65
C GLU A 103 -8.41 1.66 -2.24
N ILE A 104 -7.15 2.02 -1.99
CA ILE A 104 -6.11 1.11 -1.51
C ILE A 104 -5.35 1.78 -0.36
N GLY A 105 -4.88 1.00 0.61
CA GLY A 105 -3.96 1.48 1.61
C GLY A 105 -3.23 0.35 2.31
N GLY A 106 -2.02 0.62 2.76
CA GLY A 106 -1.21 -0.33 3.49
C GLY A 106 -0.13 0.34 4.33
N ALA A 107 0.45 -0.42 5.24
CA ALA A 107 1.58 -0.03 6.05
C ALA A 107 2.72 -1.03 5.86
N TYR A 108 3.94 -0.55 5.99
CA TYR A 108 5.13 -1.40 5.96
C TYR A 108 6.07 -1.02 7.09
N SER A 109 6.76 -2.01 7.65
CA SER A 109 7.71 -1.77 8.73
C SER A 109 8.87 -2.75 8.75
N SER A 110 10.01 -2.27 9.24
CA SER A 110 11.22 -3.02 9.52
C SER A 110 11.91 -2.40 10.74
N SER A 111 13.05 -2.96 11.14
CA SER A 111 13.92 -2.32 12.14
C SER A 111 14.56 -1.01 11.67
N ASN A 112 14.55 -0.70 10.37
CA ASN A 112 15.26 0.46 9.80
C ASN A 112 14.30 1.62 9.45
N PHE A 113 13.11 1.29 8.97
CA PHE A 113 12.15 2.24 8.46
C PHE A 113 10.74 1.66 8.49
N SER A 114 9.75 2.55 8.49
CA SER A 114 8.34 2.22 8.31
C SER A 114 7.67 3.24 7.40
N GLY A 115 6.46 2.96 6.97
CA GLY A 115 5.65 3.89 6.21
C GLY A 115 4.22 3.41 6.07
N ALA A 116 3.37 4.32 5.63
CA ALA A 116 1.99 4.04 5.28
C ALA A 116 1.64 4.77 4.00
N PHE A 117 0.67 4.23 3.26
CA PHE A 117 0.19 4.84 2.04
C PHE A 117 -1.31 4.66 1.90
N GLY A 118 -1.90 5.53 1.11
CA GLY A 118 -3.30 5.45 0.73
C GLY A 118 -3.54 6.15 -0.59
N GLY A 119 -4.53 5.66 -1.34
CA GLY A 119 -4.81 6.22 -2.65
C GLY A 119 -6.09 5.70 -3.27
N LYS A 120 -6.34 6.17 -4.49
CA LYS A 120 -7.58 5.93 -5.23
C LYS A 120 -7.31 5.31 -6.59
N LYS A 121 -8.19 4.39 -6.98
CA LYS A 121 -8.23 3.83 -8.33
C LYS A 121 -8.44 4.96 -9.36
N GLN A 122 -7.69 4.92 -10.46
CA GLN A 122 -7.84 5.81 -11.61
C GLN A 122 -8.84 5.26 -12.62
#